data_AF-A0A7S2X288-F1
#
_entry.id   AF-A0A7S2X288-F1
#
_cell.length_a   1.000
_cell.length_b   1.000
_cell.length_c   1.000
_cell.angle_alpha   90.00
_cell.angle_beta   90.00
_cell.angle_gamma   90.00
#
_symmetry.space_group_name_H-M   'P 1'
#
loop_
_entity.id
_entity.type
_entity.pdbx_description
1 polymer ?
#
loop_
_entity_poly.entity_id
_entity_poly.type
_entity_poly.pdbx_seq_one_letter_code
_entity_poly.pdbx_strand_id
1 'polypeptide(L)'
;GVPEAVVPEAVAGAVEDGTEYPAVAPYGACGGKSSHPCGKSGACAACLPSGGQDFVCVEGNEWYSQCIPSVGESSDDAATPSEVEEKPEQEDVEKPVQEDEEDIVAPVAMAADPFVVPEDSEGLAGTTRFFDGCKATCSWEGNVGKTVSGPVQSCSNKFDENGNQIRLSSTNVRSACGGGGDSDEGGSVAYECVDRAPFSDSDQRYGFAAANSRCCECYELTFLAVSVDSEGQPCTGCSKYTGELAGETMVIQVINSG
;
A
#
# COMPACT_ATOMS: atom_id res chain seq x y z
N GLY A 1 -10.24 -10.90 -32.27
CA GLY A 1 -9.57 -11.94 -31.47
C GLY A 1 -8.56 -11.24 -30.62
N VAL A 2 -8.77 -11.22 -29.31
CA VAL A 2 -7.85 -10.64 -28.33
C VAL A 2 -7.01 -11.82 -27.79
N PRO A 3 -5.68 -11.72 -27.72
CA PRO A 3 -4.87 -12.81 -27.16
C PRO A 3 -5.02 -12.85 -25.63
N GLU A 4 -5.29 -14.05 -25.11
CA GLU A 4 -5.30 -14.37 -23.68
C GLU A 4 -3.89 -14.19 -23.08
N ALA A 5 -3.82 -13.48 -21.96
CA ALA A 5 -2.60 -13.37 -21.16
C ALA A 5 -2.36 -14.69 -20.40
N VAL A 6 -1.19 -15.29 -20.62
CA VAL A 6 -0.76 -16.51 -19.92
C VAL A 6 -0.22 -16.10 -18.55
N VAL A 7 -0.91 -16.52 -17.49
CA VAL A 7 -0.47 -16.39 -16.10
C VAL A 7 0.48 -17.55 -15.77
N PRO A 8 1.66 -17.32 -15.16
CA PRO A 8 2.55 -18.41 -14.78
C PRO A 8 1.98 -19.20 -13.59
N GLU A 9 2.08 -20.52 -13.70
CA GLU A 9 1.63 -21.53 -12.74
C GLU A 9 2.37 -21.43 -11.40
N ALA A 10 1.61 -21.34 -10.30
CA ALA A 10 2.13 -21.37 -8.93
C ALA A 10 2.65 -22.77 -8.57
N VAL A 11 3.84 -22.85 -7.99
CA VAL A 11 4.44 -24.10 -7.53
C VAL A 11 3.98 -24.36 -6.08
N ALA A 12 3.11 -25.36 -5.91
CA ALA A 12 2.51 -25.71 -4.62
C ALA A 12 3.47 -26.53 -3.72
N GLY A 13 3.44 -26.25 -2.42
CA GLY A 13 4.10 -27.03 -1.37
C GLY A 13 3.14 -27.27 -0.19
N ALA A 14 2.79 -28.54 0.05
CA ALA A 14 1.81 -29.01 1.06
C ALA A 14 2.26 -28.77 2.52
N VAL A 15 1.40 -28.67 3.57
CA VAL A 15 0.29 -29.58 3.98
C VAL A 15 -0.72 -28.93 4.98
N GLU A 16 -1.99 -29.35 4.84
CA GLU A 16 -3.10 -29.59 5.83
C GLU A 16 -3.70 -28.46 6.71
N ASP A 17 -4.59 -27.62 6.13
CA ASP A 17 -5.97 -27.36 6.58
C ASP A 17 -6.70 -26.50 5.51
N GLY A 18 -7.08 -27.16 4.42
CA GLY A 18 -8.28 -26.85 3.62
C GLY A 18 -8.32 -25.60 2.71
N THR A 19 -7.47 -24.60 2.88
CA THR A 19 -7.33 -23.49 1.91
C THR A 19 -5.88 -23.05 1.83
N GLU A 20 -5.17 -23.48 0.79
CA GLU A 20 -3.88 -22.88 0.42
C GLU A 20 -4.17 -21.47 -0.08
N TYR A 21 -3.70 -20.47 0.68
CA TYR A 21 -3.87 -19.08 0.30
C TYR A 21 -2.84 -18.74 -0.78
N PRO A 22 -3.22 -17.94 -1.79
CA PRO A 22 -2.27 -17.52 -2.82
C PRO A 22 -1.10 -16.79 -2.18
N ALA A 23 0.09 -16.95 -2.76
CA ALA A 23 1.26 -16.24 -2.30
C ALA A 23 1.04 -14.73 -2.37
N VAL A 24 1.45 -14.04 -1.32
CA VAL A 24 1.19 -12.63 -1.08
C VAL A 24 2.38 -11.81 -1.59
N ALA A 25 2.09 -10.66 -2.21
CA ALA A 25 3.12 -9.74 -2.68
C ALA A 25 4.01 -9.24 -1.52
N PRO A 26 5.23 -8.74 -1.82
CA PRO A 26 6.07 -8.05 -0.84
C PRO A 26 5.27 -7.07 0.03
N TYR A 27 5.50 -7.11 1.34
CA TYR A 27 4.81 -6.28 2.34
C TYR A 27 3.30 -6.55 2.50
N GLY A 28 2.70 -7.46 1.74
CA GLY A 28 1.30 -7.81 1.94
C GLY A 28 1.07 -8.59 3.23
N ALA A 29 -0.18 -8.57 3.71
CA ALA A 29 -0.60 -9.34 4.88
C ALA A 29 -0.64 -10.85 4.54
N CYS A 30 0.21 -11.62 5.19
CA CYS A 30 0.39 -13.06 4.94
C CYS A 30 -0.16 -13.95 6.06
N GLY A 31 -0.78 -13.35 7.08
CA GLY A 31 -1.37 -14.05 8.22
C GLY A 31 -1.94 -13.09 9.25
N GLY A 32 -2.26 -13.59 10.44
CA GLY A 32 -2.86 -12.83 11.54
C GLY A 32 -4.37 -13.01 11.66
N LYS A 33 -4.86 -13.03 12.92
CA LYS A 33 -6.29 -13.23 13.25
C LYS A 33 -7.21 -12.20 12.59
N SER A 34 -6.68 -11.01 12.34
CA SER A 34 -7.43 -9.89 11.77
C SER A 34 -7.04 -9.61 10.33
N SER A 35 -5.76 -9.62 9.97
CA SER A 35 -5.30 -9.14 8.66
C SER A 35 -5.38 -10.13 7.50
N HIS A 36 -5.67 -11.41 7.75
CA HIS A 36 -5.70 -12.43 6.70
C HIS A 36 -6.94 -13.34 6.80
N PRO A 37 -7.53 -13.81 5.68
CA PRO A 37 -8.76 -14.62 5.71
C PRO A 37 -8.64 -15.93 6.50
N CYS A 38 -7.41 -16.42 6.73
CA CYS A 38 -7.15 -17.58 7.58
C CYS A 38 -7.62 -17.40 9.03
N GLY A 39 -7.69 -16.16 9.55
CA GLY A 39 -8.12 -15.86 10.91
C GLY A 39 -7.27 -16.51 12.02
N LYS A 40 -6.04 -16.93 11.72
CA LYS A 40 -5.09 -17.58 12.65
C LYS A 40 -3.88 -16.67 12.86
N SER A 41 -3.30 -16.69 14.06
CA SER A 41 -2.03 -16.00 14.34
C SER A 41 -0.88 -16.65 13.56
N GLY A 42 0.19 -15.90 13.30
CA GLY A 42 1.34 -16.39 12.57
C GLY A 42 1.14 -16.42 11.06
N ALA A 43 1.94 -17.22 10.36
CA ALA A 43 1.96 -17.30 8.91
C ALA A 43 0.82 -18.17 8.34
N CYS A 44 0.14 -17.67 7.31
CA CYS A 44 -0.96 -18.36 6.63
C CYS A 44 -0.76 -18.51 5.12
N ALA A 45 0.02 -17.62 4.50
CA ALA A 45 0.34 -17.63 3.09
C ALA A 45 1.85 -17.47 2.87
N ALA A 46 2.35 -18.01 1.76
CA ALA A 46 3.72 -17.77 1.31
C ALA A 46 3.89 -16.33 0.81
N CYS A 47 5.13 -15.85 0.72
CA CYS A 47 5.45 -14.53 0.19
C CYS A 47 6.12 -14.65 -1.18
N LEU A 48 5.71 -13.80 -2.12
CA LEU A 48 6.31 -13.71 -3.45
C LEU A 48 7.66 -12.98 -3.35
N PRO A 49 8.71 -13.46 -4.05
CA PRO A 49 9.96 -12.73 -4.17
C PRO A 49 9.77 -11.48 -5.03
N SER A 50 10.62 -10.47 -4.83
CA SER A 50 10.62 -9.27 -5.67
C SER A 50 12.01 -8.66 -5.78
N GLY A 51 12.40 -8.29 -7.01
CA GLY A 51 13.68 -7.63 -7.28
C GLY A 51 14.91 -8.43 -6.83
N GLY A 52 14.86 -9.77 -6.88
CA GLY A 52 15.94 -10.66 -6.42
C GLY A 52 16.06 -10.78 -4.90
N GLN A 53 15.08 -10.29 -4.14
CA GLN A 53 14.98 -10.44 -2.69
C GLN A 53 13.89 -11.45 -2.35
N ASP A 54 14.19 -12.37 -1.44
CA ASP A 54 13.21 -13.27 -0.86
C ASP A 54 12.48 -12.60 0.30
N PHE A 55 11.20 -12.96 0.45
CA PHE A 55 10.34 -12.46 1.52
C PHE A 55 9.85 -13.63 2.35
N VAL A 56 9.76 -13.42 3.66
CA VAL A 56 9.24 -14.39 4.63
C VAL A 56 8.06 -13.78 5.38
N CYS A 57 7.07 -14.61 5.67
CA CYS A 57 5.93 -14.18 6.47
C CYS A 57 6.35 -14.11 7.94
N VAL A 58 6.44 -12.89 8.47
CA VAL A 58 6.85 -12.66 9.86
C VAL A 58 5.66 -12.20 10.66
N GLU A 59 5.46 -12.85 11.81
CA GLU A 59 4.43 -12.46 12.78
C GLU A 59 4.88 -11.17 13.49
N GLY A 60 4.15 -10.08 13.30
CA GLY A 60 4.34 -8.86 14.08
C GLY A 60 3.63 -8.96 15.44
N ASN A 61 2.39 -9.45 15.42
CA ASN A 61 1.61 -9.82 16.61
C ASN A 61 0.51 -10.83 16.21
N GLU A 62 -0.25 -11.32 17.19
CA GLU A 62 -1.29 -12.33 16.93
C GLU A 62 -2.38 -11.90 15.92
N TRP A 63 -2.53 -10.59 15.71
CA TRP A 63 -3.52 -9.99 14.81
C TRP A 63 -2.97 -9.70 13.42
N TYR A 64 -1.64 -9.60 13.27
CA TYR A 64 -0.96 -9.14 12.07
C TYR A 64 0.36 -9.86 11.78
N SER A 65 0.44 -10.46 10.59
CA SER A 65 1.67 -11.01 10.01
C SER A 65 1.89 -10.44 8.60
N GLN A 66 3.14 -10.09 8.28
CA GLN A 66 3.49 -9.41 7.03
C GLN A 66 4.65 -10.10 6.31
N CYS A 67 4.60 -10.10 4.98
CA CYS A 67 5.75 -10.47 4.15
C CYS A 67 6.84 -9.40 4.26
N ILE A 68 7.95 -9.70 4.92
CA ILE A 68 9.11 -8.80 5.01
C ILE A 68 10.35 -9.47 4.40
N PRO A 69 11.37 -8.73 3.93
CA PRO A 69 12.55 -9.32 3.34
C PRO A 69 13.23 -10.28 4.32
N SER A 70 13.65 -11.44 3.85
CA SER A 70 14.53 -12.30 4.64
C SER A 70 15.89 -11.61 4.74
N VAL A 71 16.25 -11.13 5.93
CA VAL A 71 17.63 -10.72 6.21
C VAL A 71 18.49 -11.99 6.14
N GLY A 72 19.22 -12.16 5.05
CA GLY A 72 20.16 -13.27 4.93
C GLY A 72 21.30 -13.04 5.92
N GLU A 73 21.44 -13.91 6.92
CA GLU A 73 22.78 -14.27 7.37
C GLU A 73 23.49 -14.86 6.15
N SER A 74 24.44 -14.09 5.64
CA SER A 74 25.27 -14.41 4.49
C SER A 74 25.90 -15.79 4.68
N SER A 75 25.37 -16.78 3.97
CA SER A 75 26.10 -18.01 3.70
C SER A 75 27.12 -17.70 2.62
N ASP A 76 28.35 -17.48 3.05
CA ASP A 76 29.53 -17.55 2.19
C ASP A 76 29.52 -18.89 1.44
N ASP A 77 29.31 -18.86 0.13
CA ASP A 77 29.89 -19.88 -0.74
C ASP A 77 30.24 -19.29 -2.11
N ALA A 78 31.50 -19.50 -2.44
CA ALA A 78 32.20 -18.94 -3.57
C ALA A 78 31.71 -19.51 -4.91
N ALA A 79 31.50 -18.63 -5.89
CA ALA A 79 31.66 -18.99 -7.30
C ALA A 79 32.36 -17.85 -8.04
N THR A 80 33.55 -18.18 -8.53
CA THR A 80 34.45 -17.43 -9.39
C THR A 80 33.83 -17.03 -10.75
N PRO A 81 34.44 -16.05 -11.47
CA PRO A 81 33.77 -15.25 -12.49
C PRO A 81 33.84 -15.88 -13.88
N SER A 82 32.79 -15.66 -14.68
CA SER A 82 32.82 -15.88 -16.14
C SER A 82 32.40 -14.61 -16.87
N GLU A 83 33.43 -13.93 -17.35
CA GLU A 83 33.66 -13.42 -18.72
C GLU A 83 32.52 -12.79 -19.54
N VAL A 84 32.91 -11.65 -20.10
CA VAL A 84 32.25 -10.71 -21.01
C VAL A 84 32.01 -11.33 -22.40
N GLU A 85 30.84 -11.09 -22.99
CA GLU A 85 30.71 -11.00 -24.46
C GLU A 85 29.84 -9.80 -24.87
N GLU A 86 30.36 -9.06 -25.85
CA GLU A 86 29.84 -7.82 -26.43
C GLU A 86 28.68 -8.01 -27.43
N LYS A 87 27.82 -7.00 -27.45
CA LYS A 87 27.08 -6.32 -28.56
C LYS A 87 27.18 -6.86 -30.00
N PRO A 88 26.11 -6.70 -30.81
CA PRO A 88 26.05 -5.52 -31.72
C PRO A 88 24.64 -4.87 -31.72
N GLU A 89 24.46 -3.56 -31.56
CA GLU A 89 24.58 -2.46 -32.54
C GLU A 89 23.82 -2.71 -33.85
N GLN A 90 22.61 -2.12 -33.95
CA GLN A 90 22.00 -1.78 -35.23
C GLN A 90 21.29 -0.43 -35.17
N GLU A 91 21.43 0.27 -36.29
CA GLU A 91 21.31 1.69 -36.58
C GLU A 91 19.87 2.22 -36.70
N ASP A 92 19.84 3.55 -36.62
CA ASP A 92 18.77 4.49 -36.94
C ASP A 92 17.92 4.18 -38.17
N VAL A 93 16.61 4.33 -38.02
CA VAL A 93 15.73 4.74 -39.13
C VAL A 93 14.80 5.85 -38.63
N GLU A 94 15.21 7.08 -38.90
CA GLU A 94 14.38 8.28 -38.90
C GLU A 94 13.39 8.24 -40.07
N LYS A 95 12.11 8.59 -39.83
CA LYS A 95 11.17 9.17 -40.82
C LYS A 95 9.85 9.60 -40.16
N PRO A 96 9.06 10.51 -40.76
CA PRO A 96 8.91 11.87 -40.26
C PRO A 96 7.54 12.15 -39.62
N VAL A 97 7.53 13.25 -38.87
CA VAL A 97 6.36 13.97 -38.36
C VAL A 97 5.42 14.38 -39.51
N GLN A 98 4.13 14.14 -39.35
CA GLN A 98 3.07 14.94 -39.96
C GLN A 98 2.07 15.34 -38.87
N GLU A 99 1.91 16.65 -38.74
CA GLU A 99 0.94 17.34 -37.91
C GLU A 99 -0.39 17.33 -38.64
N ASP A 100 -1.43 16.78 -38.01
CA ASP A 100 -2.82 17.03 -38.38
C ASP A 100 -3.49 17.70 -37.18
N GLU A 101 -3.65 19.03 -37.29
CA GLU A 101 -4.52 19.84 -36.44
C GLU A 101 -5.98 19.44 -36.72
N GLU A 102 -6.66 18.84 -35.73
CA GLU A 102 -8.11 18.88 -35.66
C GLU A 102 -8.59 19.44 -34.31
N ASP A 103 -9.45 20.46 -34.44
CA ASP A 103 -10.12 21.26 -33.43
C ASP A 103 -10.62 20.46 -32.22
N ILE A 104 -9.96 20.62 -31.07
CA ILE A 104 -10.51 20.21 -29.77
C ILE A 104 -11.24 21.39 -29.17
N VAL A 105 -12.56 21.35 -29.28
CA VAL A 105 -13.47 22.26 -28.57
C VAL A 105 -13.20 22.11 -27.07
N ALA A 106 -12.71 23.19 -26.45
CA ALA A 106 -12.39 23.24 -25.03
C ALA A 106 -13.60 22.80 -24.18
N PRO A 107 -13.46 21.85 -23.23
CA PRO A 107 -14.51 21.64 -22.25
C PRO A 107 -14.58 22.89 -21.37
N VAL A 108 -15.78 23.47 -21.31
CA VAL A 108 -16.12 24.56 -20.41
C VAL A 108 -15.76 24.12 -18.98
N ALA A 109 -14.78 24.80 -18.39
CA ALA A 109 -14.42 24.65 -16.99
C ALA A 109 -15.65 25.00 -16.13
N MET A 110 -16.35 23.98 -15.65
CA MET A 110 -17.19 24.13 -14.48
C MET A 110 -16.22 24.35 -13.31
N ALA A 111 -16.20 25.57 -12.78
CA ALA A 111 -15.54 25.83 -11.52
C ALA A 111 -16.14 24.88 -10.49
N ALA A 112 -15.37 23.87 -10.09
CA ALA A 112 -15.70 23.08 -8.91
C ALA A 112 -15.67 24.06 -7.74
N ASP A 113 -16.84 24.33 -7.14
CA ASP A 113 -16.87 24.96 -5.83
C ASP A 113 -15.91 24.16 -4.93
N PRO A 114 -14.95 24.80 -4.24
CA PRO A 114 -14.06 24.09 -3.35
C PRO A 114 -14.94 23.41 -2.30
N PHE A 115 -14.92 22.08 -2.27
CA PHE A 115 -15.57 21.28 -1.23
C PHE A 115 -15.06 21.78 0.12
N VAL A 116 -15.83 22.61 0.83
CA VAL A 116 -15.48 23.15 2.15
C VAL A 116 -15.86 22.12 3.19
N VAL A 117 -14.87 21.38 3.71
CA VAL A 117 -15.02 20.63 4.96
C VAL A 117 -14.87 21.65 6.10
N PRO A 118 -15.86 21.82 6.98
CA PRO A 118 -15.70 22.65 8.17
C PRO A 118 -14.55 22.09 9.03
N GLU A 119 -13.76 22.97 9.65
CA GLU A 119 -12.60 22.58 10.49
C GLU A 119 -12.97 21.72 11.73
N ASP A 120 -14.28 21.45 11.93
CA ASP A 120 -14.86 20.65 13.00
C ASP A 120 -15.82 19.56 12.46
N SER A 121 -15.49 18.89 11.35
CA SER A 121 -16.36 17.82 10.83
C SER A 121 -16.35 16.60 11.76
N GLU A 122 -17.36 16.50 12.62
CA GLU A 122 -17.64 15.32 13.44
C GLU A 122 -18.74 14.45 12.80
N GLY A 123 -18.74 13.15 13.12
CA GLY A 123 -19.76 12.24 12.59
C GLY A 123 -19.51 10.78 12.96
N LEU A 124 -20.43 9.94 12.51
CA LEU A 124 -20.28 8.49 12.59
C LEU A 124 -19.57 7.97 11.35
N ALA A 125 -18.56 7.13 11.54
CA ALA A 125 -17.85 6.47 10.46
C ALA A 125 -17.81 4.95 10.69
N GLY A 126 -18.00 4.19 9.61
CA GLY A 126 -17.69 2.78 9.60
C GLY A 126 -16.19 2.59 9.38
N THR A 127 -15.53 1.80 10.23
CA THR A 127 -14.10 1.50 10.09
C THR A 127 -13.90 0.08 9.59
N THR A 128 -12.93 -0.09 8.69
CA THR A 128 -12.37 -1.39 8.33
C THR A 128 -10.86 -1.36 8.60
N ARG A 129 -10.16 -2.44 8.24
CA ARG A 129 -8.70 -2.51 8.31
C ARG A 129 -8.18 -3.03 6.97
N PHE A 130 -7.07 -2.48 6.50
CA PHE A 130 -6.42 -2.94 5.28
C PHE A 130 -4.93 -2.62 5.34
N PHE A 131 -4.14 -3.38 4.58
CA PHE A 131 -2.77 -3.05 4.20
C PHE A 131 -2.51 -3.78 2.89
N ASP A 132 -2.41 -3.03 1.79
CA ASP A 132 -2.24 -3.57 0.44
C ASP A 132 -0.81 -3.36 -0.11
N GLY A 133 0.05 -2.67 0.65
CA GLY A 133 1.41 -2.32 0.24
C GLY A 133 1.48 -1.28 -0.88
N CYS A 134 0.35 -0.80 -1.39
CA CYS A 134 0.30 0.16 -2.49
C CYS A 134 0.77 1.53 -2.03
N LYS A 135 1.41 2.30 -2.92
CA LYS A 135 1.64 3.73 -2.68
C LYS A 135 0.31 4.44 -2.39
N ALA A 136 0.26 5.17 -1.27
CA ALA A 136 -0.94 5.90 -0.87
C ALA A 136 -1.35 6.97 -1.89
N THR A 137 -2.65 7.21 -2.02
CA THR A 137 -3.17 8.24 -2.96
C THR A 137 -2.71 9.65 -2.59
N CYS A 138 -2.47 9.94 -1.30
CA CYS A 138 -1.94 11.22 -0.86
C CYS A 138 -0.42 11.37 -1.06
N SER A 139 0.26 10.36 -1.63
CA SER A 139 1.65 10.45 -2.06
C SER A 139 1.84 11.07 -3.45
N TRP A 140 0.75 11.35 -4.16
CA TRP A 140 0.78 12.05 -5.43
C TRP A 140 0.68 13.56 -5.22
N GLU A 141 1.55 14.32 -5.87
CA GLU A 141 1.60 15.77 -5.75
C GLU A 141 0.31 16.47 -6.16
N GLY A 142 -0.38 15.95 -7.19
CA GLY A 142 -1.66 16.47 -7.64
C GLY A 142 -2.83 16.24 -6.67
N ASN A 143 -2.68 15.36 -5.68
CA ASN A 143 -3.76 14.98 -4.76
C ASN A 143 -3.69 15.71 -3.41
N VAL A 144 -2.60 16.43 -3.13
CA VAL A 144 -2.47 17.22 -1.91
C VAL A 144 -2.69 18.70 -2.17
N GLY A 145 -3.41 19.36 -1.26
CA GLY A 145 -3.64 20.78 -1.33
C GLY A 145 -2.37 21.59 -1.02
N LYS A 146 -2.38 22.90 -1.34
CA LYS A 146 -1.26 23.81 -1.04
C LYS A 146 -1.06 24.10 0.46
N THR A 147 -1.97 23.62 1.30
CA THR A 147 -1.99 23.86 2.75
C THR A 147 -1.21 22.82 3.55
N VAL A 148 -0.76 21.73 2.92
CA VAL A 148 0.08 20.71 3.55
C VAL A 148 1.53 20.90 3.14
N SER A 149 2.47 20.41 3.94
CA SER A 149 3.92 20.55 3.68
C SER A 149 4.42 19.76 2.46
N GLY A 150 3.62 18.84 1.95
CA GLY A 150 3.88 18.05 0.76
C GLY A 150 3.10 16.75 0.76
N PRO A 151 3.27 15.93 -0.29
CA PRO A 151 2.67 14.60 -0.37
C PRO A 151 3.19 13.67 0.72
N VAL A 152 2.39 12.66 1.05
CA VAL A 152 2.82 11.57 1.93
C VAL A 152 3.98 10.84 1.25
N GLN A 153 5.10 10.69 1.96
CA GLN A 153 6.28 10.09 1.36
C GLN A 153 6.14 8.57 1.22
N SER A 154 6.31 8.07 -0.01
CA SER A 154 6.34 6.63 -0.33
C SER A 154 7.73 6.02 -0.12
N CYS A 155 7.79 4.69 -0.06
CA CYS A 155 9.03 3.95 0.14
C CYS A 155 9.32 3.00 -1.02
N SER A 156 10.60 2.68 -1.21
CA SER A 156 11.01 1.62 -2.12
C SER A 156 10.80 0.24 -1.49
N ASN A 157 11.03 -0.82 -2.27
CA ASN A 157 11.10 -2.19 -1.72
C ASN A 157 12.42 -2.51 -0.99
N LYS A 158 13.33 -1.55 -0.82
CA LYS A 158 14.67 -1.77 -0.25
C LYS A 158 14.76 -1.16 1.15
N PHE A 159 15.68 -1.69 1.96
CA PHE A 159 16.00 -1.21 3.31
C PHE A 159 17.45 -0.70 3.36
N ASP A 160 17.70 0.28 4.22
CA ASP A 160 19.05 0.74 4.56
C ASP A 160 19.77 -0.26 5.50
N GLU A 161 21.04 0.01 5.80
CA GLU A 161 21.87 -0.81 6.69
C GLU A 161 21.34 -0.89 8.13
N ASN A 162 20.46 0.03 8.53
CA ASN A 162 19.84 0.07 9.85
C ASN A 162 18.46 -0.61 9.87
N GLY A 163 18.03 -1.20 8.75
CA GLY A 163 16.72 -1.84 8.63
C GLY A 163 15.55 -0.87 8.46
N ASN A 164 15.80 0.39 8.08
CA ASN A 164 14.72 1.33 7.72
C ASN A 164 14.41 1.25 6.23
N GLN A 165 13.13 1.26 5.88
CA GLN A 165 12.73 1.23 4.48
C GLN A 165 13.17 2.52 3.78
N ILE A 166 13.82 2.40 2.62
CA ILE A 166 14.38 3.54 1.90
C ILE A 166 13.23 4.40 1.37
N ARG A 167 13.17 5.64 1.84
CA ARG A 167 12.22 6.67 1.42
C ARG A 167 12.53 7.11 -0.02
N LEU A 168 11.50 7.21 -0.86
CA LEU A 168 11.65 7.75 -2.21
C LEU A 168 11.61 9.27 -2.17
N SER A 169 12.50 9.91 -2.91
CA SER A 169 12.56 11.38 -3.02
C SER A 169 11.56 11.91 -4.04
N SER A 170 11.29 11.16 -5.11
CA SER A 170 10.33 11.53 -6.15
C SER A 170 8.92 11.07 -5.78
N THR A 171 7.97 12.00 -5.85
CA THR A 171 6.54 11.77 -5.72
C THR A 171 5.93 11.17 -6.99
N ASN A 172 6.69 11.11 -8.10
CA ASN A 172 6.22 10.57 -9.38
C ASN A 172 6.60 9.09 -9.60
N VAL A 173 7.23 8.43 -8.61
CA VAL A 173 7.55 7.00 -8.75
C VAL A 173 6.27 6.17 -8.82
N ARG A 174 6.21 5.29 -9.81
CA ARG A 174 5.08 4.39 -10.09
C ARG A 174 4.77 3.49 -8.89
N SER A 175 3.50 3.33 -8.56
CA SER A 175 3.06 2.41 -7.49
C SER A 175 3.31 0.95 -7.87
N ALA A 176 3.69 0.14 -6.89
CA ALA A 176 3.82 -1.31 -7.02
C ALA A 176 2.51 -1.98 -7.48
N CYS A 177 1.36 -1.37 -7.16
CA CYS A 177 0.04 -1.84 -7.56
C CYS A 177 -0.39 -1.36 -8.96
N GLY A 178 0.50 -0.68 -9.70
CA GLY A 178 0.23 -0.14 -11.03
C GLY A 178 -0.22 1.33 -11.03
N GLY A 179 -0.71 1.81 -12.17
CA GLY A 179 -1.05 3.23 -12.39
C GLY A 179 0.04 4.01 -13.14
N GLY A 180 -0.05 5.34 -13.06
CA GLY A 180 0.91 6.26 -13.69
C GLY A 180 2.24 6.38 -12.94
N GLY A 181 3.06 7.34 -13.37
CA GLY A 181 4.39 7.60 -12.81
C GLY A 181 5.52 6.86 -13.52
N ASP A 182 6.75 7.20 -13.13
CA ASP A 182 7.98 6.69 -13.71
C ASP A 182 8.63 5.64 -12.81
N SER A 183 9.50 4.81 -13.37
CA SER A 183 10.41 4.00 -12.54
C SER A 183 11.42 4.94 -11.86
N ASP A 184 11.75 4.67 -10.61
CA ASP A 184 12.83 5.39 -9.92
C ASP A 184 14.19 5.12 -10.61
N GLU A 185 15.16 6.03 -10.46
CA GLU A 185 16.52 5.86 -11.03
C GLU A 185 17.18 4.54 -10.55
N GLY A 186 16.79 4.03 -9.38
CA GLY A 186 17.23 2.75 -8.83
C GLY A 186 16.41 1.52 -9.28
N GLY A 187 15.52 1.66 -10.27
CA GLY A 187 14.61 0.62 -10.74
C GLY A 187 13.50 0.25 -9.75
N SER A 188 13.29 1.07 -8.73
CA SER A 188 12.29 0.82 -7.69
C SER A 188 10.91 1.31 -8.11
N VAL A 189 9.89 0.58 -7.66
CA VAL A 189 8.49 1.03 -7.59
C VAL A 189 8.18 1.50 -6.17
N ALA A 190 7.11 2.27 -6.03
CA ALA A 190 6.69 2.87 -4.78
C ALA A 190 5.68 2.01 -4.03
N TYR A 191 5.91 1.88 -2.73
CA TYR A 191 5.08 1.18 -1.75
C TYR A 191 4.66 2.14 -0.64
N GLU A 192 3.64 1.72 0.12
CA GLU A 192 3.42 2.29 1.45
C GLU A 192 4.61 1.98 2.36
N CYS A 193 4.97 2.94 3.21
CA CYS A 193 6.09 2.77 4.13
C CYS A 193 5.68 1.91 5.34
N VAL A 194 6.51 0.94 5.70
CA VAL A 194 6.24 0.02 6.83
C VAL A 194 6.14 0.73 8.18
N ASP A 195 6.78 1.89 8.33
CA ASP A 195 6.67 2.73 9.52
C ASP A 195 5.39 3.58 9.58
N ARG A 196 4.48 3.39 8.61
CA ARG A 196 3.09 3.86 8.65
C ARG A 196 2.15 2.80 9.23
N ALA A 197 2.70 1.85 9.99
CA ALA A 197 1.93 1.00 10.87
C ALA A 197 1.32 1.82 12.04
N PRO A 198 0.14 1.44 12.56
CA PRO A 198 -0.41 2.07 13.76
C PRO A 198 0.49 1.81 14.96
N PHE A 199 0.58 2.78 15.87
CA PHE A 199 1.41 2.72 17.07
C PHE A 199 0.70 3.36 18.26
N SER A 200 1.22 3.10 19.46
CA SER A 200 0.79 3.78 20.67
C SER A 200 1.95 4.60 21.21
N ASP A 201 1.67 5.83 21.62
CA ASP A 201 2.54 6.61 22.47
C ASP A 201 1.81 6.88 23.78
N SER A 202 2.31 6.32 24.87
CA SER A 202 1.60 6.27 26.16
C SER A 202 0.23 5.58 26.01
N ASP A 203 -0.85 6.21 26.49
CA ASP A 203 -2.23 5.70 26.33
C ASP A 203 -2.87 6.16 25.01
N GLN A 204 -2.22 7.05 24.24
CA GLN A 204 -2.77 7.56 22.99
C GLN A 204 -2.35 6.69 21.82
N ARG A 205 -3.33 6.31 21.00
CA ARG A 205 -3.12 5.52 19.79
C ARG A 205 -3.08 6.44 18.58
N TYR A 206 -2.20 6.10 17.65
CA TYR A 206 -2.00 6.82 16.40
C TYR A 206 -2.01 5.85 15.23
N GLY A 207 -2.42 6.32 14.06
CA GLY A 207 -2.24 5.55 12.84
C GLY A 207 -2.63 6.32 11.60
N PHE A 208 -2.85 5.56 10.53
CA PHE A 208 -3.05 6.08 9.19
C PHE A 208 -4.24 5.37 8.56
N ALA A 209 -5.01 6.10 7.74
CA ALA A 209 -6.25 5.59 7.18
C ALA A 209 -6.45 5.96 5.71
N ALA A 210 -7.26 5.15 5.03
CA ALA A 210 -7.98 5.55 3.84
C ALA A 210 -9.35 6.09 4.23
N ALA A 211 -9.74 7.23 3.68
CA ALA A 211 -11.05 7.84 3.94
C ALA A 211 -11.51 8.68 2.75
N ASN A 212 -12.82 8.88 2.62
CA ASN A 212 -13.38 9.87 1.70
C ASN A 212 -13.32 11.28 2.33
N SER A 213 -12.09 11.70 2.60
CA SER A 213 -11.71 12.95 3.27
C SER A 213 -10.49 13.54 2.57
N ARG A 214 -10.10 14.78 2.91
CA ARG A 214 -8.94 15.39 2.26
C ARG A 214 -7.64 14.74 2.73
N CYS A 215 -6.67 14.72 1.83
CA CYS A 215 -5.35 14.20 2.14
C CYS A 215 -4.68 14.94 3.30
N CYS A 216 -4.03 14.15 4.15
CA CYS A 216 -3.23 14.57 5.30
C CYS A 216 -4.03 15.22 6.45
N GLU A 217 -5.36 15.25 6.38
CA GLU A 217 -6.20 15.63 7.52
C GLU A 217 -6.09 14.59 8.65
N CYS A 218 -6.25 15.07 9.89
CA CYS A 218 -6.23 14.23 11.07
C CYS A 218 -7.61 14.18 11.71
N TYR A 219 -8.00 13.01 12.19
CA TYR A 219 -9.26 12.81 12.93
C TYR A 219 -8.99 12.09 14.24
N GLU A 220 -9.68 12.49 15.29
CA GLU A 220 -9.78 11.72 16.52
C GLU A 220 -11.01 10.80 16.43
N LEU A 221 -10.78 9.49 16.53
CA LEU A 221 -11.83 8.49 16.53
C LEU A 221 -12.07 8.05 17.97
N THR A 222 -13.34 7.98 18.36
CA THR A 222 -13.77 7.27 19.58
C THR A 222 -14.53 6.01 19.15
N PHE A 223 -14.04 4.85 19.55
CA PHE A 223 -14.64 3.57 19.15
C PHE A 223 -15.89 3.28 19.98
N LEU A 224 -17.01 3.02 19.31
CA LEU A 224 -18.27 2.69 19.97
C LEU A 224 -18.27 1.24 20.47
N ALA A 225 -18.95 1.00 21.59
CA ALA A 225 -19.12 -0.34 22.15
C ALA A 225 -19.95 -1.28 21.26
N VAL A 226 -20.83 -0.69 20.44
CA VAL A 226 -21.66 -1.38 19.47
C VAL A 226 -21.57 -0.66 18.14
N SER A 227 -21.66 -1.41 17.04
CA SER A 227 -21.86 -0.80 15.73
C SER A 227 -23.24 -0.14 15.69
N VAL A 228 -23.30 1.00 15.02
CA VAL A 228 -24.51 1.77 14.82
C VAL A 228 -24.77 1.98 13.34
N ASP A 229 -26.03 2.20 12.98
CA ASP A 229 -26.40 2.65 11.64
C ASP A 229 -26.13 4.16 11.45
N SER A 230 -26.51 4.70 10.30
CA SER A 230 -26.36 6.12 9.97
C SER A 230 -27.17 7.07 10.87
N GLU A 231 -28.14 6.55 11.62
CA GLU A 231 -28.97 7.31 12.58
C GLU A 231 -28.46 7.13 14.03
N GLY A 232 -27.32 6.45 14.21
CA GLY A 232 -26.73 6.18 15.51
C GLY A 232 -27.45 5.09 16.31
N GLN A 233 -28.34 4.32 15.69
CA GLN A 233 -29.05 3.23 16.38
C GLN A 233 -28.20 1.95 16.39
N PRO A 234 -28.17 1.20 17.51
CA PRO A 234 -27.44 -0.07 17.58
C PRO A 234 -27.88 -1.02 16.47
N CYS A 235 -26.91 -1.51 15.71
CA CYS A 235 -27.20 -2.32 14.54
C CYS A 235 -26.68 -3.75 14.70
N THR A 236 -27.62 -4.69 14.83
CA THR A 236 -27.35 -6.11 15.06
C THR A 236 -26.82 -6.74 13.77
N GLY A 237 -25.54 -7.13 13.76
CA GLY A 237 -24.90 -7.85 12.65
C GLY A 237 -24.14 -6.98 11.64
N CYS A 238 -24.07 -5.66 11.83
CA CYS A 238 -23.26 -4.79 10.96
C CYS A 238 -21.76 -5.00 11.09
N SER A 239 -21.29 -5.47 12.26
CA SER A 239 -19.90 -5.85 12.42
C SER A 239 -19.78 -7.15 13.20
N LYS A 240 -18.67 -7.84 12.94
CA LYS A 240 -18.20 -8.97 13.75
C LYS A 240 -17.34 -8.49 14.92
N TYR A 241 -17.22 -7.18 15.12
CA TYR A 241 -16.35 -6.58 16.12
C TYR A 241 -17.04 -6.61 17.49
N THR A 242 -16.34 -7.12 18.50
CA THR A 242 -16.90 -7.39 19.84
C THR A 242 -16.51 -6.34 20.89
N GLY A 243 -16.24 -5.11 20.47
CA GLY A 243 -16.07 -3.97 21.38
C GLY A 243 -14.75 -3.94 22.16
N GLU A 244 -13.68 -4.60 21.70
CA GLU A 244 -12.39 -4.61 22.44
C GLU A 244 -11.75 -3.21 22.54
N LEU A 245 -12.09 -2.29 21.63
CA LEU A 245 -11.70 -0.89 21.63
C LEU A 245 -12.81 0.02 22.15
N ALA A 246 -13.90 -0.50 22.70
CA ALA A 246 -15.02 0.31 23.14
C ALA A 246 -14.60 1.41 24.14
N GLY A 247 -14.87 2.66 23.79
CA GLY A 247 -14.50 3.84 24.58
C GLY A 247 -13.05 4.28 24.43
N GLU A 248 -12.22 3.53 23.70
CA GLU A 248 -10.85 3.90 23.38
C GLU A 248 -10.82 4.95 22.27
N THR A 249 -9.75 5.74 22.25
CA THR A 249 -9.52 6.76 21.22
C THR A 249 -8.31 6.44 20.35
N MET A 250 -8.33 6.95 19.12
CA MET A 250 -7.21 6.86 18.19
C MET A 250 -7.18 8.09 17.29
N VAL A 251 -6.01 8.70 17.16
CA VAL A 251 -5.79 9.78 16.19
C VAL A 251 -5.30 9.15 14.89
N ILE A 252 -6.01 9.40 13.79
CA ILE A 252 -5.60 8.94 12.46
C ILE A 252 -5.19 10.10 11.57
N GLN A 253 -4.23 9.88 10.68
CA GLN A 253 -3.97 10.74 9.53
C GLN A 253 -4.48 10.08 8.25
N VAL A 254 -5.21 10.82 7.42
CA VAL A 254 -5.66 10.33 6.11
C VAL A 254 -4.48 10.34 5.13
N ILE A 255 -4.07 9.16 4.69
CA ILE A 255 -2.98 8.98 3.72
C ILE A 255 -3.48 8.48 2.36
N ASN A 256 -4.71 7.97 2.31
CA ASN A 256 -5.37 7.58 1.07
C ASN A 256 -6.76 8.22 1.02
N SER A 257 -7.05 8.90 -0.08
CA SER A 257 -8.31 9.62 -0.30
C SER A 257 -8.98 9.05 -1.55
N GLY A 258 -10.28 8.77 -1.48
CA GLY A 258 -11.07 8.18 -2.56
C GLY A 258 -12.57 8.19 -2.30
#